data_AF-A0A314L6G4-F1
#
_entry.id   AF-A0A314L6G4-F1
#
_cell.length_a   1.000
_cell.length_b   1.000
_cell.length_c   1.000
_cell.angle_alpha   90.00
_cell.angle_beta   90.00
_cell.angle_gamma   90.00
#
_symmetry.space_group_name_H-M   'P 1'
#
loop_
_entity.id
_entity.type
_entity.pdbx_description
1 polymer ?
#
loop_
_entity_poly.entity_id
_entity_poly.type
_entity_poly.pdbx_seq_one_letter_code
_entity_poly.pdbx_strand_id
1 'polypeptide(L)'
;TGRIIGHFCYIYVVHLAFVTKQKSFGSYAHGLLSMKGRIIVAAAAVEKERSRRLTTAILNQVVREAVAFKAPPRTRGGKRGRVYYSTQAAIRPPTFVFFVNDAKLFSETYRRYMEKQLRTSAGFAGTPIRLLWRSRRKMEKSDGKDGPTKMQENFKDREKKLAVPA
;
A
#
# COMPACT_ATOMS: atom_id res chain seq x y z
N THR A 1 11.36 -83.34 -14.32
CA THR A 1 10.84 -82.16 -15.06
C THR A 1 9.62 -81.57 -14.36
N GLY A 2 9.75 -81.02 -13.15
CA GLY A 2 8.56 -80.57 -12.40
C GLY A 2 8.78 -79.49 -11.33
N ARG A 3 9.97 -78.85 -11.26
CA ARG A 3 10.29 -77.92 -10.17
C ARG A 3 10.49 -76.45 -10.58
N ILE A 4 10.42 -76.15 -11.87
CA ILE A 4 10.71 -74.80 -12.42
C ILE A 4 9.42 -74.00 -12.69
N ILE A 5 8.28 -74.65 -12.84
CA ILE A 5 7.01 -74.01 -13.25
C ILE A 5 6.32 -73.31 -12.06
N GLY A 6 6.55 -73.76 -10.81
CA GLY A 6 5.90 -73.17 -9.63
C GLY A 6 6.45 -71.81 -9.20
N HIS A 7 7.75 -71.55 -9.38
CA HIS A 7 8.39 -70.31 -8.91
C HIS A 7 8.02 -69.11 -9.81
N PHE A 8 7.86 -69.34 -11.12
CA PHE A 8 7.45 -68.29 -12.05
C PHE A 8 5.98 -67.85 -11.85
N CYS A 9 5.11 -68.76 -11.40
CA CYS A 9 3.70 -68.42 -11.15
C CYS A 9 3.52 -67.50 -9.93
N TYR A 10 4.30 -67.73 -8.86
CA TYR A 10 4.20 -66.92 -7.64
C TYR A 10 4.65 -65.47 -7.85
N ILE A 11 5.68 -65.25 -8.68
CA ILE A 11 6.19 -63.91 -9.00
C ILE A 11 5.15 -63.10 -9.80
N TYR A 12 4.45 -63.71 -10.76
CA TYR A 12 3.45 -63.01 -11.56
C TYR A 12 2.19 -62.65 -10.76
N VAL A 13 1.74 -63.52 -9.84
CA VAL A 13 0.54 -63.26 -9.02
C VAL A 13 0.79 -62.17 -7.98
N VAL A 14 1.97 -62.12 -7.35
CA VAL A 14 2.33 -61.06 -6.40
C VAL A 14 2.49 -59.70 -7.10
N HIS A 15 3.05 -59.69 -8.32
CA HIS A 15 3.24 -58.46 -9.09
C HIS A 15 1.91 -57.85 -9.58
N LEU A 16 0.95 -58.67 -10.03
CA LEU A 16 -0.39 -58.18 -10.41
C LEU A 16 -1.21 -57.69 -9.21
N ALA A 17 -1.08 -58.32 -8.04
CA ALA A 17 -1.75 -57.89 -6.82
C ALA A 17 -1.19 -56.53 -6.31
N PHE A 18 0.10 -56.26 -6.51
CA PHE A 18 0.72 -54.99 -6.11
C PHE A 18 0.31 -53.83 -7.04
N VAL A 19 0.27 -54.05 -8.35
CA VAL A 19 -0.09 -53.01 -9.34
C VAL A 19 -1.57 -52.63 -9.27
N THR A 20 -2.47 -53.55 -8.92
CA THR A 20 -3.91 -53.26 -8.78
C THR A 20 -4.25 -52.55 -7.47
N LYS A 21 -3.47 -52.76 -6.39
CA LYS A 21 -3.70 -52.10 -5.09
C LYS A 21 -3.20 -50.64 -5.03
N GLN A 22 -2.32 -50.24 -5.93
CA GLN A 22 -1.89 -48.83 -6.05
C GLN A 22 -2.98 -47.90 -6.62
N LYS A 23 -3.87 -48.40 -7.49
CA LYS A 23 -4.91 -47.56 -8.13
C LYS A 23 -6.01 -47.10 -7.16
N SER A 24 -6.18 -47.75 -6.01
CA SER A 24 -7.22 -47.39 -5.03
C SER A 24 -6.75 -46.37 -3.97
N PHE A 25 -5.43 -46.18 -3.79
CA PHE A 25 -4.88 -45.17 -2.87
C PHE A 25 -4.95 -43.74 -3.42
N GLY A 26 -5.09 -43.57 -4.75
CA GLY A 26 -5.16 -42.25 -5.39
C GLY A 26 -6.43 -41.45 -5.10
N SER A 27 -7.50 -42.11 -4.62
CA SER A 27 -8.80 -41.45 -4.39
C SER A 27 -8.81 -40.61 -3.09
N TYR A 28 -8.14 -41.08 -2.04
CA TYR A 28 -8.10 -40.40 -0.73
C TYR A 28 -7.17 -39.17 -0.72
N ALA A 29 -6.12 -39.18 -1.54
CA ALA A 29 -5.24 -38.04 -1.72
C ALA A 29 -5.93 -36.89 -2.47
N HIS A 30 -6.86 -37.20 -3.39
CA HIS A 30 -7.56 -36.21 -4.19
C HIS A 30 -8.49 -35.31 -3.36
N GLY A 31 -9.12 -35.86 -2.30
CA GLY A 31 -9.98 -35.09 -1.38
C GLY A 31 -9.22 -34.12 -0.47
N LEU A 32 -8.08 -34.56 0.09
CA LEU A 32 -7.27 -33.74 1.00
C LEU A 32 -6.42 -32.69 0.26
N LEU A 33 -5.96 -33.03 -0.95
CA LEU A 33 -5.26 -32.11 -1.85
C LEU A 33 -6.20 -31.02 -2.41
N SER A 34 -7.49 -31.34 -2.59
CA SER A 34 -8.51 -30.39 -3.05
C SER A 34 -8.79 -29.25 -2.04
N MET A 35 -8.75 -29.51 -0.73
CA MET A 35 -8.95 -28.44 0.26
C MET A 35 -7.68 -27.62 0.52
N LYS A 36 -6.50 -28.28 0.62
CA LYS A 36 -5.21 -27.58 0.81
C LYS A 36 -4.80 -26.77 -0.42
N GLY A 37 -5.06 -27.27 -1.64
CA GLY A 37 -4.77 -26.57 -2.89
C GLY A 37 -5.51 -25.24 -3.02
N ARG A 38 -6.78 -25.19 -2.58
CA ARG A 38 -7.58 -23.96 -2.63
C ARG A 38 -6.99 -22.82 -1.81
N ILE A 39 -6.45 -23.11 -0.63
CA ILE A 39 -5.82 -22.10 0.23
C ILE A 39 -4.53 -21.57 -0.40
N ILE A 40 -3.71 -22.47 -0.96
CA ILE A 40 -2.46 -22.08 -1.62
C ILE A 40 -2.74 -21.22 -2.86
N VAL A 41 -3.74 -21.59 -3.67
CA VAL A 41 -4.16 -20.80 -4.84
C VAL A 41 -4.70 -19.43 -4.43
N ALA A 42 -5.53 -19.37 -3.38
CA ALA A 42 -6.04 -18.10 -2.86
C ALA A 42 -4.92 -17.21 -2.31
N ALA A 43 -3.96 -17.79 -1.57
CA ALA A 43 -2.81 -17.06 -1.05
C ALA A 43 -1.91 -16.52 -2.17
N ALA A 44 -1.66 -17.33 -3.21
CA ALA A 44 -0.90 -16.92 -4.38
C ALA A 44 -1.59 -15.78 -5.16
N ALA A 45 -2.92 -15.82 -5.28
CA ALA A 45 -3.70 -14.76 -5.91
C ALA A 45 -3.58 -13.44 -5.14
N VAL A 46 -3.69 -13.48 -3.80
CA VAL A 46 -3.52 -12.29 -2.95
C VAL A 46 -2.11 -11.72 -3.07
N GLU A 47 -1.07 -12.58 -3.07
CA GLU A 47 0.32 -12.11 -3.18
C GLU A 47 0.61 -11.46 -4.55
N LYS A 48 0.00 -11.99 -5.62
CA LYS A 48 0.09 -11.39 -6.96
C LYS A 48 -0.53 -9.99 -6.99
N GLU A 49 -1.72 -9.82 -6.44
CA GLU A 49 -2.37 -8.50 -6.35
C GLU A 49 -1.58 -7.54 -5.47
N ARG A 50 -1.03 -8.04 -4.35
CA ARG A 50 -0.18 -7.26 -3.44
C ARG A 50 1.09 -6.74 -4.12
N SER A 51 1.67 -7.52 -5.04
CA SER A 51 2.89 -7.15 -5.76
C SER A 51 2.65 -6.25 -6.98
N ARG A 52 1.38 -5.89 -7.26
CA ARG A 52 1.04 -5.09 -8.44
C ARG A 52 1.45 -3.63 -8.28
N ARG A 53 2.19 -3.12 -9.27
CA ARG A 53 2.52 -1.69 -9.41
C ARG A 53 1.53 -1.02 -10.36
N LEU A 54 0.81 -0.02 -9.89
CA LEU A 54 -0.05 0.82 -10.71
C LEU A 54 0.76 1.98 -11.29
N THR A 55 0.53 2.29 -12.56
CA THR A 55 1.09 3.48 -13.17
C THR A 55 0.43 4.72 -12.55
N THR A 56 1.21 5.79 -12.39
CA THR A 56 0.71 7.07 -11.85
C THR A 56 -0.37 7.67 -12.73
N ALA A 57 -0.35 7.42 -14.05
CA ALA A 57 -1.36 7.89 -14.99
C ALA A 57 -2.75 7.30 -14.68
N ILE A 58 -2.84 5.96 -14.56
CA ILE A 58 -4.10 5.26 -14.24
C ILE A 58 -4.59 5.69 -12.86
N LEU A 59 -3.68 5.75 -11.88
CA LEU A 59 -4.03 6.19 -10.53
C LEU A 59 -4.63 7.61 -10.51
N ASN A 60 -3.99 8.55 -11.20
CA ASN A 60 -4.47 9.92 -11.28
C ASN A 60 -5.80 10.05 -12.05
N GLN A 61 -6.08 9.16 -13.01
CA GLN A 61 -7.38 9.10 -13.67
C GLN A 61 -8.48 8.67 -12.69
N VAL A 62 -8.28 7.53 -12.01
CA VAL A 62 -9.23 7.02 -11.01
C VAL A 62 -9.51 8.06 -9.92
N VAL A 63 -8.47 8.76 -9.47
CA VAL A 63 -8.60 9.79 -8.44
C VAL A 63 -9.41 10.99 -8.94
N ARG A 64 -9.23 11.41 -10.21
CA ARG A 64 -10.04 12.46 -10.81
C ARG A 64 -11.51 12.06 -10.91
N GLU A 65 -11.79 10.83 -11.33
CA GLU A 65 -13.15 10.28 -11.41
C GLU A 65 -13.80 10.22 -10.01
N ALA A 66 -13.07 9.75 -9.00
CA ALA A 66 -13.56 9.72 -7.61
C ALA A 66 -13.85 11.13 -7.06
N VAL A 67 -13.00 12.11 -7.36
CA VAL A 67 -13.20 13.51 -6.96
C VAL A 67 -14.38 14.15 -7.69
N ALA A 68 -14.64 13.77 -8.94
CA ALA A 68 -15.79 14.22 -9.72
C ALA A 68 -17.10 13.65 -9.14
N PHE A 69 -17.11 12.37 -8.76
CA PHE A 69 -18.26 11.74 -8.14
C PHE A 69 -18.56 12.29 -6.74
N LYS A 70 -17.54 12.44 -5.90
CA LYS A 70 -17.67 13.02 -4.56
C LYS A 70 -16.66 14.14 -4.36
N ALA A 71 -17.17 15.36 -4.42
CA ALA A 71 -16.40 16.54 -4.13
C ALA A 71 -15.79 16.48 -2.71
N PRO A 72 -14.52 16.87 -2.54
CA PRO A 72 -13.91 16.99 -1.23
C PRO A 72 -14.66 18.04 -0.39
N PRO A 73 -14.75 17.83 0.94
CA PRO A 73 -15.45 18.72 1.83
C PRO A 73 -14.87 20.15 1.77
N ARG A 74 -15.75 21.13 1.91
CA ARG A 74 -15.38 22.55 2.01
C ARG A 74 -15.29 22.93 3.48
N THR A 75 -14.29 23.73 3.84
CA THR A 75 -14.26 24.37 5.16
C THR A 75 -15.31 25.49 5.23
N ARG A 76 -15.73 25.83 6.46
CA ARG A 76 -16.55 27.01 6.76
C ARG A 76 -15.99 28.32 6.16
N GLY A 77 -14.67 28.43 5.97
CA GLY A 77 -14.01 29.57 5.33
C GLY A 77 -13.83 29.47 3.81
N GLY A 78 -14.64 28.66 3.10
CA GLY A 78 -14.66 28.59 1.63
C GLY A 78 -13.49 27.84 0.97
N LYS A 79 -12.47 27.43 1.73
CA LYS A 79 -11.35 26.63 1.21
C LYS A 79 -11.84 25.23 0.85
N ARG A 80 -11.64 24.84 -0.41
CA ARG A 80 -11.96 23.49 -0.92
C ARG A 80 -10.69 22.64 -0.97
N GLY A 81 -10.80 21.37 -0.54
CA GLY A 81 -9.73 20.39 -0.73
C GLY A 81 -9.39 20.22 -2.21
N ARG A 82 -8.11 20.27 -2.56
CA ARG A 82 -7.62 20.01 -3.93
C ARG A 82 -6.58 18.90 -3.86
N VAL A 83 -6.77 17.88 -4.69
CA VAL A 83 -5.80 16.80 -4.90
C VAL A 83 -5.02 17.14 -6.17
N TYR A 84 -3.71 17.29 -6.05
CA TYR A 84 -2.86 17.66 -7.18
C TYR A 84 -2.50 16.43 -8.01
N TYR A 85 -1.93 15.44 -7.34
CA TYR A 85 -1.52 14.19 -7.93
C TYR A 85 -1.38 13.14 -6.83
N SER A 86 -1.30 11.89 -7.27
CA SER A 86 -1.18 10.72 -6.41
C SER A 86 -0.13 9.76 -6.99
N THR A 87 0.56 9.06 -6.11
CA THR A 87 1.61 8.11 -6.49
C THR A 87 1.59 6.89 -5.57
N GLN A 88 1.96 5.73 -6.11
CA GLN A 88 2.25 4.55 -5.29
C GLN A 88 3.69 4.64 -4.75
N ALA A 89 3.84 4.78 -3.43
CA ALA A 89 5.14 4.90 -2.77
C ALA A 89 5.74 3.55 -2.38
N ALA A 90 4.91 2.58 -2.04
CA ALA A 90 5.35 1.22 -1.71
C ALA A 90 4.41 0.18 -2.31
N ILE A 91 4.97 -1.01 -2.59
CA ILE A 91 4.26 -2.13 -3.22
C ILE A 91 3.76 -3.13 -2.17
N ARG A 92 4.59 -3.53 -1.20
CA ARG A 92 4.21 -4.44 -0.10
C ARG A 92 4.47 -3.79 1.27
N PRO A 93 3.48 -3.24 1.97
CA PRO A 93 2.05 -3.09 1.60
C PRO A 93 1.81 -1.96 0.58
N PRO A 94 0.77 -2.07 -0.27
CA PRO A 94 0.45 -1.07 -1.28
C PRO A 94 0.10 0.25 -0.59
N THR A 95 0.98 1.23 -0.76
CA THR A 95 0.90 2.52 -0.07
C THR A 95 0.75 3.63 -1.10
N PHE A 96 -0.36 4.34 -1.03
CA PHE A 96 -0.66 5.47 -1.91
C PHE A 96 -0.43 6.78 -1.17
N VAL A 97 0.29 7.69 -1.82
CA VAL A 97 0.52 9.04 -1.33
C VAL A 97 -0.30 10.01 -2.15
N PHE A 98 -1.15 10.77 -1.49
CA PHE A 98 -1.91 11.88 -2.07
C PHE A 98 -1.25 13.19 -1.72
N PHE A 99 -0.92 13.97 -2.75
CA PHE A 99 -0.45 15.33 -2.58
C PHE A 99 -1.63 16.28 -2.68
N VAL A 100 -1.92 16.92 -1.56
CA VAL A 100 -3.09 17.78 -1.40
C VAL A 100 -2.70 19.18 -0.95
N ASN A 101 -3.63 20.12 -1.04
CA ASN A 101 -3.44 21.45 -0.48
C ASN A 101 -3.27 21.39 1.04
N ASP A 102 -4.23 20.81 1.74
CA ASP A 102 -4.21 20.67 3.20
C ASP A 102 -4.83 19.32 3.59
N ALA A 103 -4.05 18.50 4.29
CA ALA A 103 -4.45 17.17 4.73
C ALA A 103 -5.52 17.19 5.83
N LYS A 104 -5.65 18.31 6.57
CA LYS A 104 -6.67 18.47 7.62
C LYS A 104 -8.08 18.64 7.04
N LEU A 105 -8.18 19.09 5.79
CA LEU A 105 -9.47 19.25 5.10
C LEU A 105 -10.12 17.90 4.80
N PHE A 106 -9.32 16.86 4.60
CA PHE A 106 -9.81 15.53 4.27
C PHE A 106 -10.16 14.77 5.55
N SER A 107 -11.44 14.82 5.91
CA SER A 107 -11.99 14.06 7.04
C SER A 107 -11.82 12.55 6.85
N GLU A 108 -11.84 11.80 7.94
CA GLU A 108 -11.68 10.35 7.94
C GLU A 108 -12.70 9.64 7.03
N THR A 109 -13.94 10.12 7.00
CA THR A 109 -14.99 9.63 6.09
C THR A 109 -14.60 9.78 4.62
N TYR A 110 -13.96 10.89 4.25
CA TYR A 110 -13.50 11.08 2.87
C TYR A 110 -12.29 10.19 2.56
N ARG A 111 -11.39 9.97 3.52
CA ARG A 111 -10.25 9.06 3.36
C ARG A 111 -10.71 7.63 3.10
N ARG A 112 -11.70 7.15 3.87
CA ARG A 112 -12.35 5.84 3.67
C ARG A 112 -13.06 5.71 2.33
N TYR A 113 -13.72 6.78 1.88
CA TYR A 113 -14.32 6.81 0.54
C TYR A 113 -13.26 6.63 -0.56
N MET A 114 -12.15 7.36 -0.47
CA MET A 114 -11.06 7.27 -1.44
C MET A 114 -10.40 5.88 -1.42
N GLU A 115 -10.25 5.29 -0.24
CA GLU A 115 -9.77 3.92 -0.08
C GLU A 115 -10.69 2.92 -0.78
N LYS A 116 -12.01 3.04 -0.56
CA LYS A 116 -13.00 2.18 -1.21
C LYS A 116 -12.93 2.31 -2.73
N GLN A 117 -12.82 3.53 -3.27
CA GLN A 117 -12.72 3.71 -4.72
C GLN A 117 -11.44 3.14 -5.30
N LEU A 118 -10.30 3.37 -4.66
CA LEU A 118 -9.05 2.74 -5.07
C LEU A 118 -9.14 1.21 -5.02
N ARG A 119 -9.82 0.64 -4.01
CA ARG A 119 -10.01 -0.80 -3.90
C ARG A 119 -10.89 -1.35 -5.03
N THR A 120 -11.95 -0.65 -5.41
CA THR A 120 -12.84 -1.05 -6.51
C THR A 120 -12.15 -0.94 -7.87
N SER A 121 -11.45 0.16 -8.16
CA SER A 121 -10.81 0.36 -9.46
C SER A 121 -9.51 -0.43 -9.61
N ALA A 122 -8.74 -0.59 -8.54
CA ALA A 122 -7.43 -1.23 -8.55
C ALA A 122 -7.38 -2.61 -7.88
N GLY A 123 -8.50 -3.27 -7.63
CA GLY A 123 -8.56 -4.73 -7.44
C GLY A 123 -7.69 -5.35 -6.33
N PHE A 124 -7.39 -4.65 -5.23
CA PHE A 124 -6.57 -5.20 -4.13
C PHE A 124 -7.38 -6.07 -3.16
N ALA A 125 -7.92 -7.19 -3.64
CA ALA A 125 -8.63 -8.15 -2.80
C ALA A 125 -7.67 -8.79 -1.77
N GLY A 126 -8.10 -8.89 -0.51
CA GLY A 126 -7.30 -9.54 0.55
C GLY A 126 -6.08 -8.77 1.06
N THR A 127 -5.74 -7.61 0.49
CA THR A 127 -4.58 -6.81 0.91
C THR A 127 -5.00 -5.50 1.63
N PRO A 128 -4.35 -5.12 2.75
CA PRO A 128 -4.56 -3.81 3.38
C PRO A 128 -3.93 -2.70 2.54
N ILE A 129 -4.70 -1.65 2.26
CA ILE A 129 -4.22 -0.46 1.52
C ILE A 129 -3.87 0.63 2.53
N ARG A 130 -2.68 1.23 2.40
CA ARG A 130 -2.27 2.37 3.23
C ARG A 130 -2.39 3.68 2.46
N LEU A 131 -3.19 4.62 2.96
CA LEU A 131 -3.31 5.95 2.37
C LEU A 131 -2.56 6.99 3.21
N LEU A 132 -1.62 7.69 2.57
CA LEU A 132 -0.86 8.77 3.16
C LEU A 132 -1.26 10.08 2.50
N TRP A 133 -1.58 11.07 3.33
CA TRP A 133 -1.98 12.40 2.88
C TRP A 133 -0.88 13.38 3.20
N ARG A 134 -0.27 13.95 2.16
CA ARG A 134 0.79 14.95 2.30
C ARG A 134 0.25 16.29 1.83
N SER A 135 0.18 17.25 2.75
CA SER A 135 -0.01 18.65 2.37
C SER A 135 1.27 19.16 1.71
N ARG A 136 1.12 19.98 0.67
CA ARG A 136 2.22 20.82 0.22
C ARG A 136 2.58 21.71 1.41
N ARG A 137 3.81 21.59 1.95
CA ARG A 137 4.31 22.55 2.94
C ARG A 137 4.14 23.93 2.31
N LYS A 138 3.23 24.74 2.85
CA LYS A 138 3.40 26.18 2.79
C LYS A 138 4.71 26.36 3.54
N MET A 139 5.80 26.77 2.87
CA MET A 139 6.91 27.32 3.61
C MET A 139 6.26 28.39 4.49
N GLU A 140 6.26 28.17 5.79
CA GLU A 140 6.02 29.27 6.70
C GLU A 140 7.14 30.24 6.34
N LYS A 141 6.79 31.36 5.69
CA LYS A 141 7.52 32.59 5.98
C LYS A 141 7.40 32.64 7.50
N SER A 142 8.48 32.35 8.20
CA SER A 142 8.60 32.82 9.56
C SER A 142 8.28 34.30 9.46
N ASP A 143 7.16 34.70 10.05
CA ASP A 143 6.92 36.10 10.33
C ASP A 143 8.05 36.49 11.29
N GLY A 144 9.15 36.99 10.71
CA GLY A 144 10.25 37.58 11.44
C GLY A 144 9.73 38.81 12.18
N LYS A 145 9.11 38.58 13.33
CA LYS A 145 8.83 39.60 14.35
C LYS A 145 9.91 39.57 15.43
N ASP A 146 11.15 39.36 15.03
CA ASP A 146 12.32 39.87 15.74
C ASP A 146 13.01 40.82 14.74
N GLY A 147 12.59 42.07 14.75
CA GLY A 147 13.24 43.11 13.94
C GLY A 147 14.69 43.32 14.41
N PRO A 148 15.67 43.54 13.51
CA PRO A 148 17.02 43.88 13.93
C PRO A 148 17.03 45.36 14.34
N THR A 149 16.72 45.68 15.61
CA THR A 149 16.68 47.10 16.01
C THR A 149 17.31 47.42 17.37
N LYS A 150 17.85 46.45 18.13
CA LYS A 150 18.51 46.76 19.41
C LYS A 150 20.02 46.56 19.47
N MET A 151 20.66 46.24 18.36
CA MET A 151 22.12 46.07 18.32
C MET A 151 22.88 47.34 17.89
N GLN A 152 22.25 48.23 17.11
CA GLN A 152 22.87 49.48 16.66
C GLN A 152 22.75 50.64 17.67
N GLU A 153 21.76 50.62 18.56
CA GLU A 153 21.62 51.66 19.60
C GLU A 153 22.74 51.54 20.65
N ASN A 154 23.11 50.32 21.05
CA ASN A 154 24.17 50.09 22.05
C ASN A 154 25.58 50.46 21.58
N PHE A 155 25.83 50.64 20.28
CA PHE A 155 27.16 51.01 19.78
C PHE A 155 27.42 52.51 19.90
N LYS A 156 26.42 53.35 19.62
CA LYS A 156 26.55 54.83 19.71
C LYS A 156 26.68 55.31 21.15
N ASP A 157 26.03 54.64 22.09
CA ASP A 157 26.12 54.97 23.52
C ASP A 157 27.48 54.62 24.14
N ARG A 158 28.22 53.67 23.55
CA ARG A 158 29.59 53.34 23.97
C ARG A 158 30.62 54.34 23.46
N GLU A 159 30.49 54.81 22.22
CA GLU A 159 31.36 55.89 21.70
C GLU A 159 31.22 57.18 22.50
N LYS A 160 29.99 57.52 22.94
CA LYS A 160 29.76 58.72 23.75
C LYS A 160 30.32 58.64 25.18
N LYS A 161 30.56 57.44 25.71
CA LYS A 161 31.14 57.22 27.05
C LYS A 161 32.67 57.10 27.05
N LEU A 162 33.32 56.96 25.88
CA LEU A 162 34.78 56.93 25.77
C LEU A 162 35.40 58.30 25.42
N ALA A 163 34.60 59.34 25.18
CA ALA A 163 35.10 60.70 25.05
C ALA A 163 35.53 61.23 26.43
N VAL A 164 36.83 61.12 26.73
CA VAL A 164 37.46 61.81 27.86
C VAL A 164 37.44 63.31 27.54
N PRO A 165 36.89 64.17 28.40
CA PRO A 165 36.97 65.63 28.20
C PRO A 165 38.43 66.09 28.29
N ALA A 166 38.80 67.03 27.41
CA ALA A 166 40.12 67.64 27.30
C ALA A 166 40.55 68.41 28.56
#